data_AF-A0ABD1V0L7-F1
#
_entry.id   AF-A0ABD1V0L7-F1
#
_cell.length_a   1.000
_cell.length_b   1.000
_cell.length_c   1.000
_cell.angle_alpha   90.00
_cell.angle_beta   90.00
_cell.angle_gamma   90.00
#
_symmetry.space_group_name_H-M   'P 1'
#
loop_
_entity.id
_entity.type
_entity.pdbx_description
1 polymer ?
#
loop_
_entity_poly.entity_id
_entity_poly.type
_entity_poly.pdbx_seq_one_letter_code
_entity_poly.pdbx_strand_id
1 'polypeptide(L)'
;MASEEQTNPHLPEGTSGVNAQDSMPLPFLPQELIFDIISRLPVKSLVQFRCVCKSWLSLISSPEFAKTHLKISSEKNRGEPDSLAFGRCTEHGVTLHSCNLDSFMHETKSINAAEIYGDTMVSSLWMIGSINGLICLSVRPNEIFLWNPSIRKSKALPPSGFHCGQYSFVSTYGFGYDSLNDDYKVVETFGFMQGYEYIAEVKIYSLRTNSWRSIESWPRTFISGSSCVFINGAFHWPGRSQRPWHMTSLNLVTEMYEEVPMPRYDPVSSLSNLSLGVLRGRLCVFCKYNTHLDVWMMNEYGVGKSWTRMACAMDVENYGYDTPLPLYVSEGGVVVMDYGSTLKLYNSSDNTSNFQENSPAHLVSYLGAVTYIESLVLPNFDPERNQQLGQWGTKCMKCEGYGNWLYITGASGL
;
A
#
# COMPACT_ATOMS: atom_id res chain seq x y z
N MET A 1 54.47 21.71 58.95
CA MET A 1 53.99 22.23 60.24
C MET A 1 54.55 23.64 60.39
N ALA A 2 53.67 24.62 60.66
CA ALA A 2 53.91 26.07 60.87
C ALA A 2 54.44 26.84 59.64
N SER A 3 53.69 27.69 58.92
CA SER A 3 52.86 28.89 59.22
C SER A 3 53.65 30.19 59.12
N GLU A 4 53.28 31.07 58.18
CA GLU A 4 53.34 32.55 58.21
C GLU A 4 52.76 33.03 56.85
N GLU A 5 51.51 33.47 56.78
CA GLU A 5 50.96 34.81 57.04
C GLU A 5 51.55 35.92 56.13
N GLN A 6 50.79 36.35 55.13
CA GLN A 6 50.99 37.64 54.47
C GLN A 6 49.65 38.23 53.98
N THR A 7 49.15 39.15 54.81
CA THR A 7 48.55 40.47 54.47
C THR A 7 47.63 40.59 53.25
N ASN A 8 46.35 40.85 53.56
CA ASN A 8 45.46 41.69 52.75
C ASN A 8 45.85 43.18 53.01
N PRO A 9 45.66 44.12 52.06
CA PRO A 9 44.40 44.88 52.13
C PRO A 9 43.90 45.51 50.81
N HIS A 10 42.64 45.98 50.90
CA HIS A 10 41.98 47.02 50.10
C HIS A 10 41.23 46.64 48.82
N LEU A 11 39.91 46.47 48.98
CA LEU A 11 38.91 47.00 48.05
C LEU A 11 39.04 48.52 47.95
N PRO A 12 38.72 49.08 46.76
CA PRO A 12 37.61 50.03 46.75
C PRO A 12 36.56 49.69 45.69
N GLU A 13 35.32 49.99 46.07
CA GLU A 13 34.11 49.94 45.28
C GLU A 13 34.20 50.82 44.03
N GLY A 14 33.65 50.32 42.93
CA GLY A 14 33.57 51.01 41.65
C GLY A 14 32.47 50.41 40.79
N THR A 15 31.23 50.82 41.09
CA THR A 15 30.09 51.04 40.18
C THR A 15 30.14 50.41 38.78
N SER A 16 29.13 49.60 38.46
CA SER A 16 28.07 49.99 37.52
C SER A 16 27.16 48.80 37.25
N GLY A 17 25.86 49.03 37.45
CA GLY A 17 24.84 48.02 37.21
C GLY A 17 24.89 47.54 35.77
N VAL A 18 25.14 46.25 35.59
CA VAL A 18 24.72 45.55 34.39
C VAL A 18 23.21 45.41 34.53
N ASN A 19 22.50 46.30 33.83
CA ASN A 19 21.08 46.17 33.56
C ASN A 19 20.80 44.71 33.18
N ALA A 20 19.93 44.07 33.93
CA ALA A 20 19.17 42.93 33.45
C ALA A 20 18.33 43.44 32.27
N GLN A 21 18.93 43.49 31.08
CA GLN A 21 18.21 43.75 29.84
C GLN A 21 17.23 42.60 29.66
N ASP A 22 15.97 42.92 29.92
CA ASP A 22 14.77 42.42 29.27
C ASP A 22 15.04 41.24 28.33
N SER A 23 15.07 40.02 28.88
CA SER A 23 14.72 38.86 28.08
C SER A 23 13.24 38.99 27.76
N MET A 24 12.92 39.71 26.68
CA MET A 24 11.60 39.72 26.10
C MET A 24 11.13 38.26 26.05
N PRO A 25 10.00 37.90 26.71
CA PRO A 25 9.52 36.54 26.68
C PRO A 25 9.37 36.16 25.21
N LEU A 26 10.01 35.06 24.80
CA LEU A 26 9.87 34.52 23.46
C LEU A 26 8.38 34.56 23.10
N PRO A 27 8.00 35.11 21.94
CA PRO A 27 6.59 35.25 21.58
C PRO A 27 5.92 33.88 21.70
N PHE A 28 5.00 33.77 22.66
CA PHE A 28 4.29 32.53 22.91
C PHE A 28 3.29 32.35 21.78
N LEU A 29 3.60 31.42 20.88
CA LEU A 29 2.70 31.07 19.80
C LEU A 29 1.57 30.18 20.37
N PRO A 30 0.29 30.56 20.23
CA PRO A 30 -0.84 29.73 20.64
C PRO A 30 -0.78 28.31 20.04
N GLN A 31 -1.27 27.33 20.80
CA GLN A 31 -1.21 25.92 20.41
C GLN A 31 -1.96 25.64 19.10
N GLU A 32 -3.01 26.40 18.83
CA GLU A 32 -3.82 26.33 17.61
C GLU A 32 -3.01 26.78 16.39
N LEU A 33 -2.20 27.83 16.53
CA LEU A 33 -1.32 28.29 15.44
C LEU A 33 -0.15 27.32 15.23
N ILE A 34 0.38 26.74 16.30
CA ILE A 34 1.37 25.65 16.20
C ILE A 34 0.77 24.47 15.42
N PHE A 35 -0.44 24.06 15.77
CA PHE A 35 -1.15 22.97 15.08
C PHE A 35 -1.32 23.28 13.59
N ASP A 36 -1.85 24.46 13.24
CA ASP A 36 -2.09 24.85 11.85
C ASP A 36 -0.77 24.87 11.04
N ILE A 37 0.27 25.49 11.57
CA ILE A 37 1.59 25.57 10.91
C ILE A 37 2.17 24.18 10.70
N ILE A 38 2.21 23.35 11.75
CA ILE A 38 2.81 22.01 11.67
C ILE A 38 1.98 21.11 10.73
N SER A 39 0.64 21.22 10.73
CA SER A 39 -0.24 20.42 9.87
C SER A 39 -0.04 20.65 8.35
N ARG A 40 0.64 21.74 7.97
CA ARG A 40 0.95 22.06 6.55
C ARG A 40 2.32 21.56 6.09
N LEU A 41 3.12 21.00 6.99
CA LEU A 41 4.48 20.54 6.69
C LEU A 41 4.50 19.18 5.99
N PRO A 42 5.55 18.87 5.20
CA PRO A 42 5.73 17.55 4.61
C PRO A 42 5.87 16.44 5.66
N VAL A 43 5.40 15.24 5.34
CA VAL A 43 5.44 14.07 6.25
C VAL A 43 6.85 13.77 6.73
N LYS A 44 7.84 13.83 5.82
CA LYS A 44 9.25 13.64 6.17
C LYS A 44 9.74 14.59 7.27
N SER A 45 9.38 15.88 7.20
CA SER A 45 9.72 16.87 8.23
C SER A 45 9.02 16.55 9.54
N LEU A 46 7.75 16.17 9.49
CA LEU A 46 6.95 15.83 10.67
C LEU A 46 7.51 14.63 11.43
N VAL A 47 7.96 13.60 10.71
CA VAL A 47 8.60 12.43 11.31
C VAL A 47 9.88 12.80 12.03
N GLN A 48 10.68 13.74 11.50
CA GLN A 48 11.88 14.26 12.17
C GLN A 48 11.52 15.14 13.38
N PHE A 49 10.45 15.91 13.27
CA PHE A 49 9.99 16.84 14.32
C PHE A 49 9.48 16.14 15.58
N ARG A 50 9.12 14.85 15.48
CA ARG A 50 8.87 13.99 16.64
C ARG A 50 10.04 13.93 17.64
N CYS A 51 11.28 14.18 17.19
CA CYS A 51 12.47 14.17 18.04
C CYS A 51 12.77 15.52 18.71
N VAL A 52 12.04 16.60 18.38
CA VAL A 52 12.34 17.96 18.86
C VAL A 52 11.92 18.14 20.32
N CYS A 53 10.67 17.81 20.66
CA CYS A 53 10.17 17.89 22.03
C CYS A 53 8.97 16.95 22.26
N LYS A 54 8.65 16.67 23.55
CA LYS A 54 7.54 15.78 23.93
C LYS A 54 6.18 16.28 23.45
N SER A 55 5.96 17.60 23.47
CA SER A 55 4.70 18.21 22.99
C SER A 55 4.47 17.93 21.51
N TRP A 56 5.50 18.13 20.67
CA TRP A 56 5.44 17.85 19.24
C TRP A 56 5.33 16.37 18.93
N LEU A 57 6.05 15.52 19.66
CA LEU A 57 5.88 14.07 19.57
C LEU A 57 4.43 13.67 19.83
N SER A 58 3.83 14.19 20.91
CA SER A 58 2.43 13.91 21.26
C SER A 58 1.47 14.41 20.20
N LEU A 59 1.66 15.64 19.70
CA LEU A 59 0.82 16.25 18.67
C LEU A 59 0.85 15.43 17.37
N ILE A 60 2.05 15.16 16.83
CA ILE A 60 2.26 14.50 15.53
C ILE A 60 1.90 13.00 15.59
N SER A 61 1.83 12.42 16.79
CA SER A 61 1.40 11.02 16.98
C SER A 61 -0.10 10.87 17.21
N SER A 62 -0.84 11.98 17.37
CA SER A 62 -2.29 11.93 17.59
C SER A 62 -3.05 11.55 16.31
N PRO A 63 -4.10 10.70 16.40
CA PRO A 63 -4.96 10.37 15.27
C PRO A 63 -5.62 11.59 14.62
N GLU A 64 -6.01 12.59 15.42
CA GLU A 64 -6.67 13.81 14.96
C GLU A 64 -5.72 14.64 14.09
N PHE A 65 -4.46 14.74 14.49
CA PHE A 65 -3.42 15.39 13.69
C PHE A 65 -3.18 14.62 12.39
N ALA A 66 -3.06 13.29 12.44
CA ALA A 66 -2.86 12.47 11.24
C ALA A 66 -4.00 12.62 10.23
N LYS A 67 -5.26 12.63 10.69
CA LYS A 67 -6.45 12.87 9.85
C LYS A 67 -6.48 14.27 9.26
N THR A 68 -6.17 15.28 10.06
CA THR A 68 -6.17 16.68 9.61
C THR A 68 -5.08 16.92 8.57
N HIS A 69 -3.86 16.43 8.84
CA HIS A 69 -2.74 16.48 7.92
C HIS A 69 -3.05 15.76 6.61
N LEU A 70 -3.60 14.55 6.67
CA LEU A 70 -4.02 13.78 5.50
C LEU A 70 -5.03 14.54 4.64
N LYS A 71 -6.04 15.15 5.27
CA LYS A 71 -7.04 15.97 4.57
C LYS A 71 -6.38 17.15 3.84
N ILE A 72 -5.56 17.93 4.54
CA ILE A 72 -4.84 19.08 3.97
C ILE A 72 -3.95 18.64 2.79
N SER A 73 -3.21 17.53 2.95
CA SER A 73 -2.35 16.97 1.91
C SER A 73 -3.15 16.55 0.67
N SER A 74 -4.26 15.84 0.89
CA SER A 74 -5.14 15.36 -0.18
C SER A 74 -5.78 16.52 -0.97
N GLU A 75 -6.17 17.60 -0.30
CA GLU A 75 -6.72 18.79 -0.95
C GLU A 75 -5.66 19.53 -1.77
N LYS A 76 -4.44 19.64 -1.23
CA LYS A 76 -3.31 20.31 -1.90
C LYS A 76 -2.88 19.58 -3.17
N ASN A 77 -2.79 18.25 -3.13
CA ASN A 77 -2.31 17.42 -4.24
C ASN A 77 -3.45 16.83 -5.08
N ARG A 78 -4.71 17.26 -4.87
CA ARG A 78 -5.91 16.72 -5.53
C ARG A 78 -6.06 15.18 -5.40
N GLY A 79 -5.50 14.61 -4.33
CA GLY A 79 -5.48 13.18 -4.08
C GLY A 79 -4.53 12.39 -4.99
N GLU A 80 -3.66 13.05 -5.78
CA GLU A 80 -2.69 12.34 -6.60
C GLU A 80 -1.55 11.77 -5.75
N PRO A 81 -1.07 10.53 -6.06
CA PRO A 81 0.05 9.94 -5.37
C PRO A 81 1.35 10.66 -5.71
N ASP A 82 2.19 10.89 -4.71
CA ASP A 82 3.52 11.49 -4.84
C ASP A 82 4.66 10.49 -4.63
N SER A 83 4.30 9.24 -4.30
CA SER A 83 5.24 8.21 -3.87
C SER A 83 4.92 6.87 -4.54
N LEU A 84 5.97 6.09 -4.75
CA LEU A 84 5.93 4.72 -5.27
C LEU A 84 6.47 3.79 -4.20
N ALA A 85 5.74 2.72 -3.92
CA ALA A 85 6.23 1.61 -3.12
C ALA A 85 6.31 0.36 -3.98
N PHE A 86 7.36 -0.43 -3.80
CA PHE A 86 7.51 -1.71 -4.48
C PHE A 86 8.24 -2.70 -3.58
N GLY A 87 8.01 -3.99 -3.80
CA GLY A 87 8.73 -5.02 -3.09
C GLY A 87 9.25 -6.11 -4.00
N ARG A 88 10.25 -6.83 -3.51
CA ARG A 88 10.91 -7.92 -4.23
C ARG A 88 10.96 -9.16 -3.35
N CYS A 89 10.52 -10.28 -3.90
CA CYS A 89 10.84 -11.60 -3.36
C CYS A 89 12.21 -12.05 -3.85
N THR A 90 13.07 -12.47 -2.93
CA THR A 90 14.34 -13.13 -3.20
C THR A 90 14.40 -14.45 -2.43
N GLU A 91 15.44 -15.25 -2.68
CA GLU A 91 15.72 -16.46 -1.89
C GLU A 91 15.93 -16.16 -0.39
N HIS A 92 16.21 -14.91 -0.03
CA HIS A 92 16.43 -14.46 1.34
C HIS A 92 15.20 -13.77 1.96
N GLY A 93 14.05 -13.82 1.30
CA GLY A 93 12.78 -13.26 1.80
C GLY A 93 12.26 -12.11 0.96
N VAL A 94 11.41 -11.27 1.56
CA VAL A 94 10.84 -10.07 0.91
C VAL A 94 11.66 -8.85 1.31
N THR A 95 11.87 -7.93 0.38
CA THR A 95 12.32 -6.57 0.66
C THR A 95 11.29 -5.58 0.15
N LEU A 96 10.98 -4.55 0.93
CA LEU A 96 10.06 -3.46 0.55
C LEU A 96 10.84 -2.15 0.38
N HIS A 97 10.43 -1.34 -0.58
CA HIS A 97 11.11 -0.11 -0.97
C HIS A 97 10.08 0.99 -1.21
N SER A 98 10.46 2.24 -0.97
CA SER A 98 9.62 3.40 -1.27
C SER A 98 10.45 4.57 -1.77
N CYS A 99 9.97 5.27 -2.80
CA CYS A 99 10.62 6.46 -3.32
C CYS A 99 9.59 7.51 -3.75
N ASN A 100 10.05 8.75 -3.95
CA ASN A 100 9.23 9.78 -4.57
C ASN A 100 8.97 9.40 -6.04
N LEU A 101 7.73 9.57 -6.48
CA LEU A 101 7.27 9.16 -7.80
C LEU A 101 7.88 10.03 -8.91
N ASP A 102 8.00 11.34 -8.70
CA ASP A 102 8.61 12.24 -9.68
C ASP A 102 10.11 11.95 -9.84
N SER A 103 10.84 11.76 -8.74
CA SER A 103 12.23 11.29 -8.79
C SER A 103 12.34 9.94 -9.51
N PHE A 104 11.40 9.00 -9.32
CA PHE A 104 11.42 7.74 -10.06
C PHE A 104 11.23 7.94 -11.57
N MET A 105 10.40 8.89 -11.98
CA MET A 105 10.14 9.20 -13.39
C MET A 105 11.27 10.01 -14.07
N HIS A 106 12.00 10.83 -13.31
CA HIS A 106 12.95 11.82 -13.85
C HIS A 106 14.43 11.57 -13.48
N GLU A 107 14.73 10.87 -12.39
CA GLU A 107 16.08 10.67 -11.88
C GLU A 107 16.51 9.19 -11.97
N THR A 108 17.78 8.98 -12.34
CA THR A 108 18.36 7.64 -12.48
C THR A 108 18.93 7.06 -11.19
N LYS A 109 18.97 7.81 -10.08
CA LYS A 109 19.74 7.42 -8.90
C LYS A 109 19.07 7.73 -7.57
N SER A 110 18.98 6.66 -6.77
CA SER A 110 18.63 6.57 -5.36
C SER A 110 17.15 6.30 -5.04
N ILE A 111 16.87 5.01 -4.88
CA ILE A 111 15.70 4.53 -4.18
C ILE A 111 16.08 4.51 -2.69
N ASN A 112 15.35 5.24 -1.84
CA ASN A 112 15.52 5.11 -0.40
C ASN A 112 14.86 3.79 0.04
N ALA A 113 15.68 2.74 0.18
CA ALA A 113 15.22 1.45 0.66
C ALA A 113 14.85 1.54 2.15
N ALA A 114 13.64 1.08 2.48
CA ALA A 114 13.29 0.74 3.84
C ALA A 114 13.22 -0.79 3.90
N GLU A 115 14.38 -1.44 4.02
CA GLU A 115 14.47 -2.89 4.05
C GLU A 115 13.63 -3.44 5.21
N ILE A 116 12.61 -4.21 4.85
CA ILE A 116 11.82 -5.00 5.77
C ILE A 116 12.12 -6.45 5.44
N TYR A 117 12.92 -7.13 6.27
CA TYR A 117 13.25 -8.56 6.09
C TYR A 117 12.12 -9.43 6.63
N GLY A 118 11.58 -10.30 5.78
CA GLY A 118 10.79 -11.45 6.21
C GLY A 118 11.67 -12.70 6.22
N ASP A 119 11.76 -13.39 7.36
CA ASP A 119 12.42 -14.70 7.45
C ASP A 119 11.53 -15.77 6.78
N THR A 120 12.13 -16.72 6.06
CA THR A 120 11.55 -17.86 5.28
C THR A 120 11.25 -17.66 3.79
N MET A 121 11.25 -18.79 3.05
CA MET A 121 10.92 -18.93 1.63
C MET A 121 9.56 -18.27 1.30
N VAL A 122 9.61 -17.02 0.85
CA VAL A 122 8.46 -16.31 0.31
C VAL A 122 8.34 -16.62 -1.18
N SER A 123 7.20 -17.12 -1.60
CA SER A 123 6.94 -17.53 -2.99
C SER A 123 6.12 -16.53 -3.81
N SER A 124 5.58 -15.48 -3.20
CA SER A 124 4.70 -14.51 -3.88
C SER A 124 4.71 -13.16 -3.16
N LEU A 125 4.61 -12.03 -3.87
CA LEU A 125 4.31 -10.73 -3.25
C LEU A 125 3.22 -10.06 -4.06
N TRP A 126 2.13 -9.70 -3.40
CA TRP A 126 1.02 -8.97 -3.99
C TRP A 126 0.84 -7.63 -3.28
N MET A 127 1.04 -6.54 -4.01
CA MET A 127 0.65 -5.21 -3.56
C MET A 127 -0.84 -5.04 -3.89
N ILE A 128 -1.68 -5.10 -2.86
CA ILE A 128 -3.13 -5.16 -3.02
C ILE A 128 -3.71 -3.80 -3.39
N GLY A 129 -3.19 -2.74 -2.78
CA GLY A 129 -3.62 -1.37 -3.04
C GLY A 129 -3.17 -0.42 -1.93
N SER A 130 -3.39 0.88 -2.15
CA SER A 130 -3.13 1.91 -1.16
C SER A 130 -4.37 2.78 -0.95
N ILE A 131 -4.57 3.24 0.28
CA ILE A 131 -5.56 4.26 0.61
C ILE A 131 -5.10 5.03 1.84
N ASN A 132 -5.23 6.36 1.81
CA ASN A 132 -4.85 7.24 2.91
C ASN A 132 -3.38 7.05 3.38
N GLY A 133 -2.49 6.67 2.45
CA GLY A 133 -1.09 6.36 2.70
C GLY A 133 -0.80 5.07 3.48
N LEU A 134 -1.83 4.27 3.78
CA LEU A 134 -1.65 2.87 4.13
C LEU A 134 -1.58 2.05 2.85
N ILE A 135 -0.71 1.04 2.86
CA ILE A 135 -0.55 0.05 1.80
C ILE A 135 -0.98 -1.30 2.37
N CYS A 136 -1.84 -2.00 1.64
CA CYS A 136 -2.16 -3.40 1.92
C CYS A 136 -1.33 -4.29 0.99
N LEU A 137 -0.69 -5.31 1.55
CA LEU A 137 0.12 -6.25 0.79
C LEU A 137 -0.01 -7.66 1.38
N SER A 138 0.23 -8.66 0.54
CA SER A 138 0.26 -10.06 0.93
C SER A 138 1.57 -10.69 0.47
N VAL A 139 2.25 -11.38 1.39
CA VAL A 139 3.51 -12.09 1.10
C VAL A 139 3.27 -13.58 0.88
N ARG A 140 2.15 -14.11 1.33
CA ARG A 140 1.70 -15.48 1.09
C ARG A 140 0.18 -15.50 1.13
N PRO A 141 -0.47 -16.51 0.51
CA PRO A 141 -1.90 -16.72 0.72
C PRO A 141 -2.25 -16.66 2.22
N ASN A 142 -3.29 -15.89 2.56
CA ASN A 142 -3.80 -15.65 3.91
C ASN A 142 -2.88 -14.87 4.87
N GLU A 143 -1.73 -14.36 4.38
CA GLU A 143 -0.82 -13.51 5.16
C GLU A 143 -0.86 -12.07 4.61
N ILE A 144 -1.68 -11.24 5.25
CA ILE A 144 -1.96 -9.86 4.84
C ILE A 144 -1.35 -8.88 5.84
N PHE A 145 -0.76 -7.81 5.33
CA PHE A 145 -0.14 -6.75 6.10
C PHE A 145 -0.68 -5.39 5.67
N LEU A 146 -0.89 -4.53 6.65
CA LEU A 146 -0.99 -3.08 6.45
C LEU A 146 0.37 -2.45 6.74
N TRP A 147 0.83 -1.57 5.87
CA TRP A 147 2.12 -0.91 5.96
C TRP A 147 2.00 0.57 5.68
N ASN A 148 2.59 1.40 6.54
CA ASN A 148 2.84 2.81 6.24
C ASN A 148 4.36 3.01 6.07
N PRO A 149 4.84 3.23 4.84
CA PRO A 149 6.26 3.48 4.58
C PRO A 149 6.79 4.74 5.26
N SER A 150 6.01 5.83 5.25
CA SER A 150 6.43 7.16 5.72
C SER A 150 6.76 7.19 7.20
N ILE A 151 6.07 6.39 8.02
CA ILE A 151 6.35 6.26 9.46
C ILE A 151 7.00 4.92 9.84
N ARG A 152 7.30 4.07 8.84
CA ARG A 152 7.93 2.75 9.00
C ARG A 152 7.21 1.86 10.01
N LYS A 153 5.87 1.84 9.96
CA LYS A 153 5.02 1.00 10.82
C LYS A 153 4.24 0.01 9.97
N SER A 154 4.02 -1.19 10.51
CA SER A 154 3.20 -2.21 9.87
C SER A 154 2.35 -2.96 10.90
N LYS A 155 1.31 -3.63 10.41
CA LYS A 155 0.43 -4.53 11.17
C LYS A 155 0.16 -5.78 10.34
N ALA A 156 0.41 -6.95 10.89
CA ALA A 156 -0.09 -8.21 10.35
C ALA A 156 -1.57 -8.39 10.71
N LEU A 157 -2.38 -8.79 9.76
CA LEU A 157 -3.78 -9.11 10.02
C LEU A 157 -3.90 -10.54 10.60
N PRO A 158 -4.88 -10.79 11.49
CA PRO A 158 -5.16 -12.15 11.93
C PRO A 158 -5.58 -13.00 10.72
N PRO A 159 -5.34 -14.33 10.74
CA PRO A 159 -5.84 -15.21 9.71
C PRO A 159 -7.38 -15.11 9.62
N SER A 160 -7.91 -15.18 8.40
CA SER A 160 -9.37 -15.19 8.18
C SER A 160 -10.04 -16.51 8.57
N GLY A 161 -9.24 -17.50 8.97
CA GLY A 161 -9.68 -18.89 9.19
C GLY A 161 -10.01 -19.63 7.90
N PHE A 162 -9.68 -19.07 6.73
CA PHE A 162 -9.75 -19.79 5.47
C PHE A 162 -8.57 -20.77 5.35
N HIS A 163 -8.88 -22.01 4.96
CA HIS A 163 -7.88 -23.04 4.69
C HIS A 163 -7.90 -23.38 3.20
N CYS A 164 -6.75 -23.18 2.54
CA CYS A 164 -6.57 -23.59 1.16
C CYS A 164 -6.55 -25.13 1.09
N GLY A 165 -7.69 -25.74 0.78
CA GLY A 165 -7.80 -27.18 0.54
C GLY A 165 -7.32 -27.57 -0.86
N GLN A 166 -7.29 -28.88 -1.14
CA GLN A 166 -6.81 -29.42 -2.42
C GLN A 166 -7.62 -28.97 -3.67
N TYR A 167 -8.81 -28.39 -3.46
CA TYR A 167 -9.73 -27.90 -4.50
C TYR A 167 -10.13 -26.43 -4.33
N SER A 168 -9.41 -25.67 -3.49
CA SER A 168 -9.59 -24.22 -3.43
C SER A 168 -8.68 -23.54 -4.43
N PHE A 169 -9.24 -22.56 -5.11
CA PHE A 169 -8.53 -21.75 -6.10
C PHE A 169 -8.67 -20.29 -5.74
N VAL A 170 -7.60 -19.54 -6.02
CA VAL A 170 -7.59 -18.08 -6.16
C VAL A 170 -8.12 -17.33 -4.93
N SER A 171 -7.18 -16.75 -4.17
CA SER A 171 -7.52 -15.67 -3.24
C SER A 171 -7.27 -14.33 -3.92
N THR A 172 -8.29 -13.47 -4.01
CA THR A 172 -8.09 -12.06 -4.38
C THR A 172 -8.43 -11.19 -3.18
N TYR A 173 -7.55 -10.24 -2.93
CA TYR A 173 -7.74 -9.26 -1.86
C TYR A 173 -8.08 -7.90 -2.44
N GLY A 174 -8.90 -7.15 -1.71
CA GLY A 174 -9.16 -5.73 -1.93
C GLY A 174 -8.86 -4.93 -0.67
N PHE A 175 -8.39 -3.69 -0.83
CA PHE A 175 -8.18 -2.78 0.29
C PHE A 175 -8.93 -1.47 0.10
N GLY A 176 -9.71 -1.07 1.10
CA GLY A 176 -10.60 0.07 1.03
C GLY A 176 -10.83 0.75 2.37
N TYR A 177 -11.47 1.91 2.33
CA TYR A 177 -11.76 2.74 3.49
C TYR A 177 -13.25 3.07 3.54
N ASP A 178 -13.89 2.67 4.64
CA ASP A 178 -15.26 2.99 4.98
C ASP A 178 -15.28 4.36 5.68
N SER A 179 -15.50 5.40 4.90
CA SER A 179 -15.52 6.79 5.39
C SER A 179 -16.68 7.08 6.35
N LEU A 180 -17.77 6.31 6.31
CA LEU A 180 -18.90 6.49 7.23
C LEU A 180 -18.56 5.96 8.62
N ASN A 181 -17.83 4.84 8.67
CA ASN A 181 -17.45 4.19 9.92
C ASN A 181 -16.03 4.52 10.39
N ASP A 182 -15.29 5.30 9.61
CA ASP A 182 -13.87 5.59 9.82
C ASP A 182 -13.06 4.30 10.04
N ASP A 183 -13.20 3.37 9.09
CA ASP A 183 -12.66 2.02 9.23
C ASP A 183 -11.96 1.56 7.95
N TYR A 184 -10.76 1.01 8.12
CA TYR A 184 -10.03 0.39 7.02
C TYR A 184 -10.48 -1.06 6.91
N LYS A 185 -10.85 -1.46 5.69
CA LYS A 185 -11.38 -2.79 5.45
C LYS A 185 -10.57 -3.51 4.38
N VAL A 186 -10.36 -4.80 4.60
CA VAL A 186 -9.76 -5.69 3.62
C VAL A 186 -10.81 -6.72 3.24
N VAL A 187 -11.08 -6.87 1.95
CA VAL A 187 -11.89 -7.98 1.46
C VAL A 187 -10.95 -9.09 1.01
N GLU A 188 -11.31 -10.30 1.39
CA GLU A 188 -10.70 -11.53 0.89
C GLU A 188 -11.79 -12.33 0.19
N THR A 189 -11.51 -12.77 -1.03
CA THR A 189 -12.39 -13.61 -1.82
C THR A 189 -11.69 -14.93 -2.07
N PHE A 190 -12.39 -16.06 -1.98
CA PHE A 190 -11.81 -17.35 -2.33
C PHE A 190 -12.84 -18.26 -2.98
N GLY A 191 -12.38 -19.06 -3.94
CA GLY A 191 -13.19 -20.04 -4.65
C GLY A 191 -12.88 -21.45 -4.20
N PHE A 192 -13.90 -22.32 -4.14
CA PHE A 192 -13.69 -23.76 -4.03
C PHE A 192 -14.75 -24.54 -4.81
N MET A 193 -14.40 -25.75 -5.22
CA MET A 193 -15.35 -26.66 -5.85
C MET A 193 -16.08 -27.47 -4.79
N GLN A 194 -17.41 -27.42 -4.81
CA GLN A 194 -18.28 -28.32 -4.05
C GLN A 194 -18.97 -29.27 -5.04
N GLY A 195 -18.39 -30.45 -5.24
CA GLY A 195 -18.79 -31.35 -6.32
C GLY A 195 -18.46 -30.73 -7.69
N TYR A 196 -19.49 -30.48 -8.51
CA TYR A 196 -19.35 -29.82 -9.82
C TYR A 196 -19.66 -28.32 -9.79
N GLU A 197 -20.05 -27.78 -8.63
CA GLU A 197 -20.40 -26.38 -8.47
C GLU A 197 -19.19 -25.59 -7.96
N TYR A 198 -18.94 -24.44 -8.55
CA TYR A 198 -17.98 -23.47 -8.04
C TYR A 198 -18.68 -22.56 -7.04
N ILE A 199 -18.08 -22.41 -5.86
CA ILE A 199 -18.57 -21.50 -4.82
C ILE A 199 -17.49 -20.46 -4.57
N ALA A 200 -17.85 -19.19 -4.71
CA ALA A 200 -17.08 -18.08 -4.17
C ALA A 200 -17.66 -17.64 -2.81
N GLU A 201 -16.77 -17.48 -1.84
CA GLU A 201 -17.07 -16.81 -0.59
C GLU A 201 -16.29 -15.50 -0.49
N VAL A 202 -16.89 -14.54 0.21
CA VAL A 202 -16.30 -13.23 0.45
C VAL A 202 -16.27 -13.00 1.96
N LYS A 203 -15.09 -12.71 2.48
CA LYS A 203 -14.87 -12.27 3.85
C LYS A 203 -14.39 -10.84 3.86
N ILE A 204 -14.74 -10.12 4.90
CA ILE A 204 -14.30 -8.76 5.14
C ILE A 204 -13.71 -8.62 6.53
N TYR A 205 -12.50 -8.07 6.56
CA TYR A 205 -11.81 -7.64 7.76
C TYR A 205 -12.16 -6.20 8.08
N SER A 206 -12.38 -5.92 9.35
CA SER A 206 -12.44 -4.56 9.89
C SER A 206 -11.20 -4.30 10.74
N LEU A 207 -10.46 -3.24 10.44
CA LEU A 207 -9.32 -2.83 11.24
C LEU A 207 -9.75 -2.40 12.63
N ARG A 208 -10.90 -1.71 12.72
CA ARG A 208 -11.52 -1.23 13.96
C ARG A 208 -11.90 -2.35 14.92
N THR A 209 -12.52 -3.43 14.44
CA THR A 209 -12.89 -4.58 15.30
C THR A 209 -11.80 -5.65 15.37
N ASN A 210 -10.76 -5.51 14.53
CA ASN A 210 -9.68 -6.48 14.38
C ASN A 210 -10.18 -7.91 14.14
N SER A 211 -11.23 -8.06 13.34
CA SER A 211 -11.87 -9.35 13.09
C SER A 211 -12.33 -9.49 11.65
N TRP A 212 -12.41 -10.74 11.20
CA TRP A 212 -13.00 -11.13 9.94
C TRP A 212 -14.45 -11.56 10.14
N ARG A 213 -15.29 -11.32 9.15
CA ARG A 213 -16.63 -11.90 9.04
C ARG A 213 -16.96 -12.22 7.58
N SER A 214 -17.87 -13.17 7.38
CA SER A 214 -18.37 -13.49 6.05
C SER A 214 -19.42 -12.48 5.58
N ILE A 215 -19.54 -12.30 4.26
CA ILE A 215 -20.61 -11.54 3.62
C ILE A 215 -21.61 -12.54 3.02
N GLU A 216 -22.73 -12.74 3.71
CA GLU A 216 -23.73 -13.75 3.34
C GLU A 216 -24.54 -13.39 2.09
N SER A 217 -24.66 -12.10 1.77
CA SER A 217 -25.39 -11.58 0.60
C SER A 217 -24.71 -11.88 -0.73
N TRP A 218 -23.49 -12.43 -0.73
CA TRP A 218 -22.73 -12.66 -1.94
C TRP A 218 -23.38 -13.74 -2.83
N PRO A 219 -23.65 -13.46 -4.13
CA PRO A 219 -24.37 -14.37 -5.01
C PRO A 219 -23.57 -15.61 -5.45
N ARG A 220 -22.45 -15.91 -4.79
CA ARG A 220 -21.53 -17.04 -5.07
C ARG A 220 -21.04 -17.07 -6.52
N THR A 221 -21.05 -15.92 -7.21
CA THR A 221 -20.60 -15.79 -8.60
C THR A 221 -19.09 -16.02 -8.73
N PHE A 222 -18.64 -16.55 -9.87
CA PHE A 222 -17.22 -16.73 -10.14
C PHE A 222 -16.46 -15.39 -10.13
N ILE A 223 -15.47 -15.29 -9.25
CA ILE A 223 -14.56 -14.15 -9.17
C ILE A 223 -13.25 -14.54 -9.84
N SER A 224 -12.80 -13.72 -10.79
CA SER A 224 -11.49 -13.91 -11.38
C SER A 224 -10.40 -13.34 -10.48
N GLY A 225 -9.30 -14.06 -10.40
CA GLY A 225 -8.22 -13.82 -9.45
C GLY A 225 -7.34 -12.60 -9.66
N SER A 226 -7.58 -11.85 -10.73
CA SER A 226 -6.56 -10.99 -11.33
C SER A 226 -6.38 -9.64 -10.64
N SER A 227 -7.42 -9.11 -9.98
CA SER A 227 -7.37 -7.81 -9.31
C SER A 227 -8.66 -7.51 -8.54
N CYS A 228 -8.54 -6.77 -7.44
CA CYS A 228 -9.66 -6.07 -6.81
C CYS A 228 -9.27 -4.61 -6.55
N VAL A 229 -10.06 -3.66 -7.03
CA VAL A 229 -9.82 -2.23 -6.80
C VAL A 229 -10.94 -1.62 -5.96
N PHE A 230 -10.62 -0.63 -5.14
CA PHE A 230 -11.60 0.12 -4.36
C PHE A 230 -11.77 1.52 -4.93
N ILE A 231 -12.98 1.87 -5.33
CA ILE A 231 -13.31 3.21 -5.85
C ILE A 231 -14.79 3.50 -5.63
N ASN A 232 -15.13 4.77 -5.37
CA ASN A 232 -16.53 5.20 -5.15
C ASN A 232 -17.28 4.40 -4.08
N GLY A 233 -16.58 4.02 -3.00
CA GLY A 233 -17.18 3.33 -1.86
C GLY A 233 -17.48 1.84 -2.09
N ALA A 234 -17.04 1.27 -3.21
CA ALA A 234 -17.23 -0.14 -3.53
C ALA A 234 -15.92 -0.79 -3.96
N PHE A 235 -15.82 -2.09 -3.70
CA PHE A 235 -14.80 -2.95 -4.28
C PHE A 235 -15.26 -3.46 -5.64
N HIS A 236 -14.35 -3.58 -6.61
CA HIS A 236 -14.63 -4.04 -7.97
C HIS A 236 -13.66 -5.14 -8.36
N TRP A 237 -14.17 -6.18 -9.00
CA TRP A 237 -13.38 -7.30 -9.51
C TRP A 237 -13.97 -7.79 -10.84
N PRO A 238 -13.11 -8.33 -11.72
CA PRO A 238 -13.57 -9.02 -12.90
C PRO A 238 -14.14 -10.38 -12.50
N GLY A 239 -15.30 -10.71 -13.05
CA GLY A 239 -15.93 -12.02 -12.93
C GLY A 239 -15.83 -12.82 -14.23
N ARG A 240 -15.75 -14.15 -14.09
CA ARG A 240 -15.64 -15.09 -15.22
C ARG A 240 -16.43 -16.37 -14.96
N SER A 241 -17.75 -16.30 -15.08
CA SER A 241 -18.60 -17.50 -14.98
C SER A 241 -18.56 -18.31 -16.29
N GLN A 242 -18.93 -17.69 -17.41
CA GLN A 242 -18.78 -18.16 -18.79
C GLN A 242 -18.67 -16.92 -19.68
N ARG A 243 -17.82 -16.90 -20.72
CA ARG A 243 -17.63 -15.70 -21.56
C ARG A 243 -19.00 -15.16 -22.03
N PRO A 244 -19.23 -13.83 -22.02
CA PRO A 244 -18.27 -12.74 -21.81
C PRO A 244 -17.84 -12.50 -20.36
N TRP A 245 -16.76 -11.72 -20.17
CA TRP A 245 -16.38 -11.21 -18.85
C TRP A 245 -17.44 -10.24 -18.35
N HIS A 246 -17.66 -10.23 -17.04
CA HIS A 246 -18.47 -9.24 -16.36
C HIS A 246 -17.62 -8.56 -15.28
N MET A 247 -18.09 -7.42 -14.79
CA MET A 247 -17.51 -6.75 -13.64
C MET A 247 -18.55 -6.70 -12.55
N THR A 248 -18.12 -7.09 -11.37
CA THR A 248 -18.94 -7.05 -10.17
C THR A 248 -18.39 -6.01 -9.23
N SER A 249 -19.28 -5.38 -8.47
CA SER A 249 -18.93 -4.58 -7.31
C SER A 249 -19.57 -5.07 -6.02
N LEU A 250 -18.94 -4.74 -4.90
CA LEU A 250 -19.47 -4.88 -3.55
C LEU A 250 -19.38 -3.52 -2.85
N ASN A 251 -20.53 -2.93 -2.57
CA ASN A 251 -20.60 -1.67 -1.85
C ASN A 251 -20.22 -1.87 -0.38
N LEU A 252 -19.30 -1.04 0.13
CA LEU A 252 -18.74 -1.21 1.47
C LEU A 252 -19.71 -0.85 2.60
N VAL A 253 -20.69 -0.01 2.30
CA VAL A 253 -21.69 0.53 3.24
C VAL A 253 -22.92 -0.36 3.26
N THR A 254 -23.47 -0.66 2.09
CA THR A 254 -24.70 -1.45 1.96
C THR A 254 -24.44 -2.95 1.94
N GLU A 255 -23.19 -3.36 1.71
CA GLU A 255 -22.80 -4.77 1.53
C GLU A 255 -23.61 -5.48 0.44
N MET A 256 -24.06 -4.70 -0.53
CA MET A 256 -24.80 -5.18 -1.68
C MET A 256 -23.86 -5.40 -2.86
N TYR A 257 -24.15 -6.48 -3.57
CA TYR A 257 -23.57 -6.83 -4.85
C TYR A 257 -24.26 -6.05 -5.96
N GLU A 258 -23.50 -5.53 -6.92
CA GLU A 258 -24.03 -4.94 -8.15
C GLU A 258 -23.16 -5.31 -9.36
N GLU A 259 -23.79 -5.58 -10.50
CA GLU A 259 -23.08 -5.66 -11.78
C GLU A 259 -22.75 -4.26 -12.30
N VAL A 260 -21.51 -4.06 -12.73
CA VAL A 260 -21.03 -2.79 -13.27
C VAL A 260 -20.92 -2.89 -14.80
N PRO A 261 -21.40 -1.90 -15.56
CA PRO A 261 -21.33 -1.93 -17.01
C PRO A 261 -19.89 -2.08 -17.52
N MET A 262 -19.67 -3.02 -18.43
CA MET A 262 -18.37 -3.25 -19.08
C MET A 262 -18.13 -2.31 -20.27
N PRO A 263 -16.86 -1.99 -20.60
CA PRO A 263 -16.54 -1.36 -21.88
C PRO A 263 -16.92 -2.30 -23.04
N ARG A 264 -17.15 -1.71 -24.22
CA ARG A 264 -17.30 -2.50 -25.46
C ARG A 264 -15.94 -2.97 -25.93
N TYR A 265 -15.50 -4.11 -25.42
CA TYR A 265 -14.30 -4.80 -25.89
C TYR A 265 -14.69 -5.87 -26.93
N ASP A 266 -13.75 -6.26 -27.81
CA ASP A 266 -14.01 -7.29 -28.82
C ASP A 266 -14.06 -8.69 -28.17
N PRO A 267 -15.23 -9.37 -28.11
CA PRO A 267 -15.36 -10.67 -27.49
C PRO A 267 -14.85 -11.82 -28.38
N VAL A 268 -14.59 -11.57 -29.66
CA VAL A 268 -14.15 -12.57 -30.67
C VAL A 268 -12.63 -12.75 -30.63
N SER A 269 -11.89 -11.72 -30.20
CA SER A 269 -10.44 -11.76 -30.05
C SER A 269 -9.97 -12.63 -28.88
N SER A 270 -8.71 -13.05 -28.91
CA SER A 270 -8.03 -13.90 -27.93
C SER A 270 -7.78 -13.20 -26.58
N LEU A 271 -8.82 -12.60 -25.98
CA LEU A 271 -8.76 -12.00 -24.65
C LEU A 271 -8.39 -13.07 -23.62
N SER A 272 -7.16 -12.99 -23.15
CA SER A 272 -6.54 -13.97 -22.26
C SER A 272 -6.88 -13.68 -20.81
N ASN A 273 -6.86 -12.41 -20.43
CA ASN A 273 -7.08 -11.96 -19.06
C ASN A 273 -7.64 -10.54 -19.01
N LEU A 274 -8.27 -10.20 -17.88
CA LEU A 274 -8.76 -8.87 -17.57
C LEU A 274 -8.30 -8.50 -16.17
N SER A 275 -7.75 -7.31 -15.99
CA SER A 275 -7.47 -6.74 -14.67
C SER A 275 -8.04 -5.33 -14.56
N LEU A 276 -8.20 -4.87 -13.33
CA LEU A 276 -8.74 -3.56 -12.98
C LEU A 276 -7.66 -2.69 -12.36
N GLY A 277 -7.83 -1.39 -12.50
CA GLY A 277 -6.97 -0.37 -11.89
C GLY A 277 -7.73 0.91 -11.63
N VAL A 278 -7.06 1.84 -10.95
CA VAL A 278 -7.55 3.21 -10.77
C VAL A 278 -6.50 4.15 -11.32
N LEU A 279 -6.86 4.94 -12.33
CA LEU A 279 -6.01 5.97 -12.90
C LEU A 279 -6.73 7.30 -12.85
N ARG A 280 -6.07 8.34 -12.32
CA ARG A 280 -6.63 9.69 -12.16
C ARG A 280 -7.99 9.69 -11.45
N GLY A 281 -8.11 8.84 -10.41
CA GLY A 281 -9.34 8.69 -9.63
C GLY A 281 -10.51 8.06 -10.40
N ARG A 282 -10.25 7.35 -11.51
CA ARG A 282 -11.28 6.70 -12.34
C ARG A 282 -11.01 5.21 -12.51
N LEU A 283 -12.10 4.45 -12.54
CA LEU A 283 -12.06 3.01 -12.74
C LEU A 283 -11.55 2.68 -14.15
N CYS A 284 -10.57 1.80 -14.23
CA CYS A 284 -9.97 1.35 -15.47
C CYS A 284 -10.04 -0.17 -15.63
N VAL A 285 -10.13 -0.60 -16.87
CA VAL A 285 -10.10 -2.02 -17.29
C VAL A 285 -8.92 -2.20 -18.23
N PHE A 286 -8.10 -3.21 -17.93
CA PHE A 286 -6.96 -3.62 -18.74
C PHE A 286 -7.27 -4.95 -19.41
N CYS A 287 -7.45 -4.91 -20.73
CA CYS A 287 -7.81 -6.07 -21.54
C CYS A 287 -6.54 -6.66 -22.18
N LYS A 288 -6.04 -7.79 -21.66
CA LYS A 288 -4.85 -8.48 -22.18
C LYS A 288 -5.23 -9.42 -23.31
N TYR A 289 -4.93 -9.04 -24.53
CA TYR A 289 -5.01 -9.90 -25.71
C TYR A 289 -3.66 -10.57 -25.98
N ASN A 290 -3.63 -11.56 -26.87
CA ASN A 290 -2.36 -12.20 -27.26
C ASN A 290 -1.39 -11.24 -27.95
N THR A 291 -1.86 -10.13 -28.52
CA THR A 291 -1.05 -9.22 -29.33
C THR A 291 -0.86 -7.84 -28.72
N HIS A 292 -1.75 -7.43 -27.81
CA HIS A 292 -1.77 -6.08 -27.29
C HIS A 292 -2.50 -6.01 -25.93
N LEU A 293 -2.36 -4.86 -25.27
CA LEU A 293 -3.09 -4.49 -24.06
C LEU A 293 -3.94 -3.26 -24.36
N ASP A 294 -5.27 -3.38 -24.26
CA ASP A 294 -6.16 -2.22 -24.32
C ASP A 294 -6.43 -1.68 -22.91
N VAL A 295 -6.38 -0.37 -22.78
CA VAL A 295 -6.70 0.35 -21.54
C VAL A 295 -7.98 1.14 -21.72
N TRP A 296 -9.00 0.80 -20.94
CA TRP A 296 -10.29 1.49 -20.92
C TRP A 296 -10.46 2.26 -19.61
N MET A 297 -11.02 3.46 -19.68
CA MET A 297 -11.30 4.30 -18.51
C MET A 297 -12.78 4.71 -18.50
N MET A 298 -13.43 4.58 -17.34
CA MET A 298 -14.82 4.99 -17.14
C MET A 298 -14.84 6.47 -16.74
N ASN A 299 -15.32 7.34 -17.62
CA ASN A 299 -15.32 8.78 -17.35
C ASN A 299 -16.40 9.22 -16.36
N GLU A 300 -17.53 8.51 -16.35
CA GLU A 300 -18.63 8.72 -15.42
C GLU A 300 -18.97 7.39 -14.75
N TYR A 301 -18.80 7.33 -13.44
CA TYR A 301 -18.95 6.09 -12.70
C TYR A 301 -20.36 5.49 -12.86
N GLY A 302 -20.44 4.19 -13.13
CA GLY A 302 -21.69 3.46 -13.38
C GLY A 302 -22.32 3.70 -14.75
N VAL A 303 -21.82 4.65 -15.56
CA VAL A 303 -22.39 4.96 -16.88
C VAL A 303 -21.63 4.22 -17.96
N GLY A 304 -22.18 3.09 -18.45
CA GLY A 304 -21.50 2.24 -19.44
C GLY A 304 -21.14 2.91 -20.77
N LYS A 305 -21.87 3.96 -21.18
CA LYS A 305 -21.52 4.73 -22.40
C LYS A 305 -20.33 5.67 -22.19
N SER A 306 -19.88 5.87 -20.96
CA SER A 306 -18.76 6.77 -20.62
C SER A 306 -17.39 6.12 -20.76
N TRP A 307 -17.34 4.81 -21.02
CA TRP A 307 -16.08 4.10 -21.26
C TRP A 307 -15.40 4.63 -22.52
N THR A 308 -14.14 5.05 -22.38
CA THR A 308 -13.27 5.44 -23.50
C THR A 308 -12.00 4.64 -23.51
N ARG A 309 -11.55 4.21 -24.69
CA ARG A 309 -10.25 3.58 -24.86
C ARG A 309 -9.17 4.65 -24.79
N MET A 310 -8.32 4.57 -23.77
CA MET A 310 -7.27 5.54 -23.48
C MET A 310 -5.98 5.23 -24.26
N ALA A 311 -5.60 3.96 -24.30
CA ALA A 311 -4.35 3.53 -24.90
C ALA A 311 -4.45 2.09 -25.42
N CYS A 312 -3.54 1.75 -26.33
CA CYS A 312 -3.32 0.40 -26.83
C CYS A 312 -1.81 0.18 -26.88
N ALA A 313 -1.29 -0.74 -26.06
CA ALA A 313 0.14 -1.08 -26.05
C ALA A 313 0.37 -2.36 -26.88
N MET A 314 1.20 -2.26 -27.91
CA MET A 314 1.59 -3.36 -28.80
C MET A 314 2.82 -4.11 -28.22
N ASP A 315 3.07 -5.34 -28.70
CA ASP A 315 4.20 -6.20 -28.28
C ASP A 315 4.26 -6.49 -26.77
N VAL A 316 3.16 -7.04 -26.26
CA VAL A 316 3.16 -7.70 -24.95
C VAL A 316 3.82 -9.09 -25.11
N GLU A 317 5.11 -9.14 -25.51
CA GLU A 317 5.87 -10.38 -25.66
C GLU A 317 5.72 -11.26 -24.40
N ASN A 318 5.08 -12.43 -24.48
CA ASN A 318 5.12 -13.55 -23.50
C ASN A 318 5.53 -13.24 -22.04
N TYR A 319 4.98 -12.17 -21.45
CA TYR A 319 5.31 -11.75 -20.09
C TYR A 319 4.44 -12.57 -19.13
N GLY A 320 4.90 -13.78 -18.79
CA GLY A 320 4.36 -14.63 -17.72
C GLY A 320 2.83 -14.81 -17.69
N TYR A 321 2.33 -15.23 -16.53
CA TYR A 321 0.89 -15.37 -16.29
C TYR A 321 0.21 -14.04 -15.94
N ASP A 322 0.96 -13.03 -15.51
CA ASP A 322 0.40 -11.78 -14.99
C ASP A 322 0.11 -10.74 -16.09
N THR A 323 -0.94 -9.96 -15.90
CA THR A 323 -1.30 -8.86 -16.80
C THR A 323 -0.55 -7.61 -16.36
N PRO A 324 0.16 -6.91 -17.26
CA PRO A 324 0.79 -5.64 -16.89
C PRO A 324 -0.24 -4.64 -16.33
N LEU A 325 0.11 -3.98 -15.23
CA LEU A 325 -0.76 -3.05 -14.52
C LEU A 325 -0.19 -1.62 -14.62
N PRO A 326 -0.88 -0.66 -15.26
CA PRO A 326 -0.52 0.74 -15.11
C PRO A 326 -0.82 1.19 -13.68
N LEU A 327 0.20 1.72 -13.02
CA LEU A 327 0.14 2.21 -11.65
C LEU A 327 -0.16 3.72 -11.58
N TYR A 328 0.24 4.47 -12.63
CA TYR A 328 0.13 5.93 -12.66
C TYR A 328 0.23 6.48 -14.09
N VAL A 329 -0.41 7.63 -14.32
CA VAL A 329 -0.34 8.40 -15.57
C VAL A 329 -0.16 9.88 -15.23
N SER A 330 1.02 10.44 -15.53
CA SER A 330 1.32 11.85 -15.27
C SER A 330 0.54 12.79 -16.19
N GLU A 331 0.48 14.08 -15.86
CA GLU A 331 -0.11 15.11 -16.74
C GLU A 331 0.61 15.17 -18.10
N GLY A 332 1.93 14.98 -18.11
CA GLY A 332 2.77 14.94 -19.31
C GLY A 332 2.65 13.66 -20.15
N GLY A 333 1.77 12.72 -19.78
CA GLY A 333 1.51 11.51 -20.54
C GLY A 333 2.51 10.38 -20.33
N VAL A 334 3.31 10.44 -19.26
CA VAL A 334 4.18 9.33 -18.83
C VAL A 334 3.37 8.32 -18.02
N VAL A 335 3.47 7.05 -18.38
CA VAL A 335 2.77 5.94 -17.71
C VAL A 335 3.78 5.07 -16.98
N VAL A 336 3.54 4.81 -15.69
CA VAL A 336 4.29 3.83 -14.90
C VAL A 336 3.57 2.49 -14.98
N MET A 337 4.25 1.47 -15.48
CA MET A 337 3.70 0.13 -15.70
C MET A 337 4.42 -0.91 -14.84
N ASP A 338 3.67 -1.76 -14.15
CA ASP A 338 4.15 -2.96 -13.46
C ASP A 338 3.96 -4.20 -14.34
N TYR A 339 5.05 -4.92 -14.62
CA TYR A 339 5.05 -6.18 -15.38
C TYR A 339 5.19 -7.43 -14.48
N GLY A 340 5.11 -7.28 -13.15
CA GLY A 340 5.26 -8.36 -12.17
C GLY A 340 6.70 -8.80 -11.94
N SER A 341 7.63 -8.46 -12.83
CA SER A 341 9.08 -8.66 -12.67
C SER A 341 9.87 -7.36 -12.76
N THR A 342 9.31 -6.35 -13.43
CA THR A 342 9.97 -5.06 -13.71
C THR A 342 8.95 -3.93 -13.73
N LEU A 343 9.41 -2.72 -13.40
CA LEU A 343 8.67 -1.48 -13.67
C LEU A 343 9.20 -0.84 -14.94
N LYS A 344 8.33 -0.30 -15.78
CA LYS A 344 8.69 0.41 -17.00
C LYS A 344 7.96 1.75 -17.08
N LEU A 345 8.63 2.72 -17.71
CA LEU A 345 8.07 4.02 -18.05
C LEU A 345 7.74 4.06 -19.54
N TYR A 346 6.52 4.46 -19.87
CA TYR A 346 6.07 4.64 -21.25
C TYR A 346 5.72 6.11 -21.48
N ASN A 347 6.25 6.72 -22.53
CA ASN A 347 5.81 8.03 -22.95
C ASN A 347 4.74 7.90 -24.04
N SER A 348 3.51 8.32 -23.73
CA SER A 348 2.38 8.24 -24.66
C SER A 348 2.52 9.17 -25.88
N SER A 349 3.36 10.21 -25.83
CA SER A 349 3.53 11.15 -26.95
C SER A 349 4.31 10.57 -28.13
N ASP A 350 5.25 9.68 -27.84
CA ASP A 350 6.26 9.26 -28.83
C ASP A 350 6.19 7.76 -29.17
N ASN A 351 5.27 7.00 -28.53
CA ASN A 351 5.24 5.53 -28.59
C ASN A 351 6.60 4.87 -28.27
N THR A 352 7.49 5.58 -27.57
CA THR A 352 8.82 5.08 -27.21
C THR A 352 8.83 4.60 -25.76
N SER A 353 9.38 3.40 -25.55
CA SER A 353 9.71 2.88 -24.22
C SER A 353 11.13 3.31 -23.87
N ASN A 354 11.29 4.25 -22.95
CA ASN A 354 12.60 4.47 -22.34
C ASN A 354 12.80 3.40 -21.27
N PHE A 355 13.66 2.42 -21.56
CA PHE A 355 14.03 1.38 -20.61
C PHE A 355 14.75 2.02 -19.42
N GLN A 356 14.23 1.83 -18.22
CA GLN A 356 15.00 2.08 -17.00
C GLN A 356 15.03 0.81 -16.17
N GLU A 357 16.06 0.02 -16.45
CA GLU A 357 16.47 -1.13 -15.65
C GLU A 357 17.20 -0.63 -14.41
N ASN A 358 16.72 -1.01 -13.23
CA ASN A 358 17.50 -1.00 -12.00
C ASN A 358 17.25 -2.35 -11.29
N SER A 359 17.66 -3.45 -11.94
CA SER A 359 17.81 -4.73 -11.26
C SER A 359 18.97 -5.53 -11.85
N PRO A 360 19.82 -6.17 -11.04
CA PRO A 360 20.83 -7.09 -11.53
C PRO A 360 20.16 -8.27 -12.24
N ALA A 361 20.66 -8.60 -13.44
CA ALA A 361 20.07 -9.51 -14.43
C ALA A 361 19.93 -11.00 -14.03
N HIS A 362 19.98 -11.36 -12.74
CA HIS A 362 20.23 -12.75 -12.34
C HIS A 362 19.30 -13.33 -11.25
N LEU A 363 18.22 -12.67 -10.86
CA LEU A 363 17.30 -13.22 -9.86
C LEU A 363 15.84 -13.15 -10.34
N VAL A 364 15.21 -14.33 -10.45
CA VAL A 364 13.75 -14.47 -10.61
C VAL A 364 13.11 -13.86 -9.37
N SER A 365 12.78 -12.57 -9.45
CA SER A 365 12.19 -11.81 -8.35
C SER A 365 10.78 -11.40 -8.76
N TYR A 366 9.78 -11.91 -8.04
CA TYR A 366 8.44 -11.36 -8.11
C TYR A 366 8.49 -9.95 -7.55
N LEU A 367 8.08 -9.00 -8.38
CA LEU A 367 7.96 -7.59 -8.07
C LEU A 367 6.46 -7.29 -7.94
N GLY A 368 6.08 -6.62 -6.87
CA GLY A 368 4.78 -5.96 -6.79
C GLY A 368 4.98 -4.50 -6.48
N ALA A 369 4.21 -3.62 -7.10
CA ALA A 369 4.29 -2.19 -6.86
C ALA A 369 2.92 -1.52 -6.72
N VAL A 370 2.92 -0.37 -6.04
CA VAL A 370 1.73 0.46 -5.85
C VAL A 370 2.15 1.91 -5.64
N THR A 371 1.39 2.84 -6.18
CA THR A 371 1.53 4.26 -5.87
C THR A 371 0.75 4.59 -4.59
N TYR A 372 1.25 5.55 -3.80
CA TYR A 372 0.62 5.97 -2.55
C TYR A 372 0.91 7.44 -2.27
N ILE A 373 0.16 8.02 -1.34
CA ILE A 373 0.45 9.34 -0.76
C ILE A 373 1.17 9.16 0.57
N GLU A 374 2.19 9.97 0.85
CA GLU A 374 2.77 9.97 2.19
C GLU A 374 1.72 10.34 3.25
N SER A 375 1.76 9.67 4.41
CA SER A 375 0.84 9.98 5.50
C SER A 375 1.41 9.65 6.88
N LEU A 376 0.77 10.19 7.92
CA LEU A 376 1.02 9.82 9.31
C LEU A 376 0.05 8.76 9.84
N VAL A 377 -0.80 8.18 8.99
CA VAL A 377 -1.84 7.22 9.39
C VAL A 377 -1.20 5.98 9.99
N LEU A 378 -1.65 5.59 11.18
CA LEU A 378 -1.15 4.39 11.84
C LEU A 378 -1.87 3.14 11.31
N PRO A 379 -1.14 2.04 11.03
CA PRO A 379 -1.76 0.76 10.68
C PRO A 379 -2.42 0.05 11.89
N ASN A 380 -2.53 0.69 13.05
CA ASN A 380 -3.15 0.17 14.29
C ASN A 380 -4.12 1.21 14.86
N PHE A 381 -5.35 0.80 15.16
CA PHE A 381 -6.25 1.54 16.05
C PHE A 381 -6.50 0.70 17.30
N ASP A 382 -5.75 0.97 18.37
CA ASP A 382 -6.10 0.59 19.73
C ASP A 382 -5.48 1.63 20.70
N PRO A 383 -6.26 2.59 21.22
CA PRO A 383 -5.79 3.57 22.18
C PRO A 383 -5.33 2.95 23.51
N GLU A 384 -5.84 1.78 23.89
CA GLU A 384 -5.65 1.20 25.24
C GLU A 384 -4.49 0.18 25.30
N ARG A 385 -4.13 -0.49 24.19
CA ARG A 385 -3.06 -1.51 24.17
C ARG A 385 -1.64 -1.05 23.86
N ASN A 386 -1.43 0.23 23.54
CA ASN A 386 -0.12 0.70 23.03
C ASN A 386 0.99 0.92 24.08
N GLN A 387 0.84 0.45 25.33
CA GLN A 387 1.95 0.43 26.29
C GLN A 387 2.97 -0.71 26.07
N GLN A 388 2.76 -1.64 25.13
CA GLN A 388 3.59 -2.86 25.06
C GLN A 388 4.20 -3.28 23.70
N LEU A 389 3.96 -2.59 22.59
CA LEU A 389 4.47 -3.08 21.29
C LEU A 389 5.61 -2.22 20.73
N GLY A 390 6.78 -2.44 21.32
CA GLY A 390 8.06 -2.26 20.64
C GLY A 390 8.21 -3.26 19.49
N GLN A 391 8.95 -2.84 18.47
CA GLN A 391 9.54 -3.58 17.35
C GLN A 391 9.26 -5.09 17.27
N TRP A 392 8.69 -5.53 16.14
CA TRP A 392 8.80 -6.89 15.57
C TRP A 392 8.93 -8.02 16.60
N GLY A 393 7.80 -8.40 17.20
CA GLY A 393 7.70 -9.64 17.95
C GLY A 393 7.77 -10.85 17.02
N THR A 394 8.89 -11.55 17.04
CA THR A 394 9.20 -12.84 16.42
C THR A 394 8.34 -13.99 16.97
N LYS A 395 7.02 -13.96 16.72
CA LYS A 395 6.15 -15.12 16.91
C LYS A 395 5.07 -15.17 15.83
N CYS A 396 5.42 -15.77 14.69
CA CYS A 396 4.40 -16.33 13.81
C CYS A 396 3.87 -17.61 14.47
N MET A 397 2.56 -17.73 14.63
CA MET A 397 1.90 -18.95 15.12
C MET A 397 2.26 -20.10 14.17
N LYS A 398 2.91 -21.13 14.70
CA LYS A 398 3.00 -22.44 14.04
C LYS A 398 1.58 -22.89 13.74
N CYS A 399 1.24 -23.02 12.46
CA CYS A 399 0.16 -23.90 12.06
C CYS A 399 0.62 -25.34 12.33
N GLU A 400 0.21 -25.89 13.47
CA GLU A 400 0.28 -27.33 13.69
C GLU A 400 -0.76 -28.00 12.80
N GLY A 401 -0.31 -28.63 11.72
CA GLY A 401 -1.20 -29.35 10.83
C GLY A 401 -0.48 -29.84 9.59
N TYR A 402 -0.22 -31.14 9.57
CA TYR A 402 0.27 -31.97 8.47
C TYR A 402 1.80 -32.02 8.31
N GLY A 403 2.36 -33.00 9.03
CA GLY A 403 3.59 -33.64 8.63
C GLY A 403 3.41 -34.39 7.31
N ASN A 404 4.46 -34.37 6.50
CA ASN A 404 4.89 -35.53 5.75
C ASN A 404 6.42 -35.56 5.76
N TRP A 405 6.92 -36.70 6.19
CA TRP A 405 8.32 -37.02 6.39
C TRP A 405 9.07 -37.00 5.05
N LEU A 406 10.13 -36.21 4.96
CA LEU A 406 11.20 -36.43 3.98
C LEU A 406 12.36 -37.09 4.73
N TYR A 407 12.54 -38.37 4.44
CA TYR A 407 13.58 -39.21 5.00
C TYR A 407 14.97 -38.64 4.70
N ILE A 408 15.76 -38.48 5.75
CA ILE A 408 17.20 -38.34 5.68
C ILE A 408 17.77 -39.69 5.25
N THR A 409 18.43 -39.76 4.10
CA THR A 409 19.47 -40.77 3.86
C THR A 409 20.81 -40.07 3.93
N GLY A 410 21.54 -40.32 5.01
CA GLY A 410 22.92 -39.89 5.16
C GLY A 410 23.84 -40.65 4.21
N ALA A 411 24.91 -39.99 3.80
CA ALA A 411 26.16 -40.62 3.43
C ALA A 411 27.28 -39.86 4.15
N SER A 412 27.72 -40.46 5.25
CA SER A 412 29.00 -40.19 5.91
C SER A 412 30.16 -40.69 5.04
N GLY A 413 31.28 -39.96 5.02
CA GLY A 413 32.53 -40.48 4.45
C GLY A 413 33.68 -39.47 4.50
N LEU A 414 34.34 -39.43 5.67
CA LEU A 414 35.72 -39.02 5.99
C LEU A 414 36.34 -37.76 5.37
#